data_AF-A0A822DDM9-F1
#
_entry.id   AF-A0A822DDM9-F1
#
_cell.length_a   1.000
_cell.length_b   1.000
_cell.length_c   1.000
_cell.angle_alpha   90.00
_cell.angle_beta   90.00
_cell.angle_gamma   90.00
#
_symmetry.space_group_name_H-M   'P 1'
#
loop_
_entity.id
_entity.type
_entity.pdbx_description
1 polymer ?
#
loop_
_entity_poly.entity_id
_entity_poly.type
_entity_poly.pdbx_seq_one_letter_code
_entity_poly.pdbx_strand_id
1 'polypeptide(L)'
;MLFSLMCKTNCQSCKNRWNGEMNINKCEETSPKVVGSDHRDINVRSQIGGHLCGIRYAELPKLMGAMNLPSPIQEQIYSKWDKNLLLSIKSFSNRSMTRAVNEAVTARHGAAALLSCNTTPEVLDIETCSKTCNVCMGALAIKKSNPAKCNDVIRSHHCEKNYNKSSGTIEAHAVLNMFKRSVSKYGIYYTSYVGDGDSKTFTILSNETPYPGKVIKKIEDLNHFSKRMKRQLETKKREYERQTLSDDKTIGGKSRLS
;
A
#
# COMPACT_ATOMS: atom_id res chain seq x y z
N MET A 1 42.25 1.63 35.50
CA MET A 1 41.35 0.81 36.36
C MET A 1 40.08 0.46 35.57
N LEU A 2 40.22 -0.31 34.49
CA LEU A 2 39.13 -0.86 33.66
C LEU A 2 39.65 -2.05 32.83
N PHE A 3 40.58 -2.82 33.41
CA PHE A 3 41.30 -3.90 32.73
C PHE A 3 41.14 -5.26 33.45
N SER A 4 40.19 -5.38 34.38
CA SER A 4 40.07 -6.57 35.24
C SER A 4 38.65 -7.15 35.34
N LEU A 5 37.87 -7.07 34.26
CA LEU A 5 36.52 -7.67 34.20
C LEU A 5 36.30 -8.54 32.97
N MET A 6 37.36 -9.21 32.50
CA MET A 6 37.21 -10.38 31.62
C MET A 6 37.78 -11.60 32.33
N CYS A 7 37.06 -12.03 33.37
CA CYS A 7 37.22 -13.36 33.93
C CYS A 7 37.01 -14.37 32.79
N LYS A 8 38.09 -15.07 32.43
CA LYS A 8 38.18 -16.34 31.71
C LYS A 8 36.83 -17.08 31.58
N THR A 9 36.02 -16.74 30.58
CA THR A 9 34.86 -17.54 30.22
C THR A 9 35.27 -18.51 29.13
N ASN A 10 35.22 -19.81 29.44
CA ASN A 10 35.39 -20.85 28.42
C ASN A 10 34.25 -20.76 27.40
N CYS A 11 34.56 -21.06 26.14
CA CYS A 11 33.55 -21.37 25.13
C CYS A 11 32.71 -22.55 25.63
N GLN A 12 31.43 -22.35 25.94
CA GLN A 12 30.56 -23.40 26.50
C GLN A 12 30.39 -24.59 25.55
N SER A 13 30.48 -24.38 24.24
CA SER A 13 30.38 -25.44 23.21
C SER A 13 31.71 -26.21 23.02
N CYS A 14 32.85 -25.51 22.97
CA CYS A 14 34.12 -26.07 22.54
C CYS A 14 35.18 -26.28 23.65
N LYS A 15 34.89 -25.87 24.89
CA LYS A 15 35.75 -26.01 26.10
C LYS A 15 37.19 -25.48 26.02
N ASN A 16 37.63 -24.91 24.90
CA ASN A 16 38.97 -24.31 24.77
C ASN A 16 39.10 -23.00 25.56
N ARG A 17 40.29 -22.80 26.14
CA ARG A 17 40.66 -21.62 26.94
C ARG A 17 40.96 -20.44 26.02
N TRP A 18 40.33 -19.30 26.29
CA TRP A 18 40.45 -18.10 25.46
C TRP A 18 41.83 -17.46 25.63
N ASN A 19 42.71 -17.64 24.65
CA ASN A 19 43.99 -16.94 24.55
C ASN A 19 43.94 -15.99 23.33
N GLY A 20 43.54 -14.75 23.58
CA GLY A 20 43.99 -13.54 22.86
C GLY A 20 43.55 -13.31 21.41
N GLU A 21 43.55 -14.31 20.55
CA GLU A 21 43.37 -14.11 19.10
C GLU A 21 42.60 -15.29 18.51
N MET A 22 41.32 -15.07 18.20
CA MET A 22 40.56 -16.02 17.39
C MET A 22 40.10 -15.37 16.10
N ASN A 23 40.43 -16.03 14.99
CA ASN A 23 39.82 -15.80 13.69
C ASN A 23 38.35 -16.22 13.77
N ILE A 24 37.47 -15.23 13.91
CA ILE A 24 36.02 -15.36 14.13
C ILE A 24 35.29 -16.16 13.04
N ASN A 25 35.97 -16.41 11.91
CA ASN A 25 35.45 -17.19 10.77
C ASN A 25 35.43 -18.72 10.99
N LYS A 26 35.93 -19.23 12.14
CA LYS A 26 35.97 -20.68 12.44
C LYS A 26 34.94 -21.16 13.47
N CYS A 27 34.01 -20.32 13.93
CA CYS A 27 32.94 -20.78 14.81
C CYS A 27 31.74 -21.26 13.97
N GLU A 28 31.59 -22.59 13.87
CA GLU A 28 30.60 -23.23 13.00
C GLU A 28 29.17 -23.23 13.59
N GLU A 29 28.99 -22.90 14.87
CA GLU A 29 27.68 -22.97 15.53
C GLU A 29 27.06 -21.58 15.76
N THR A 30 25.94 -21.32 15.09
CA THR A 30 25.00 -20.24 15.44
C THR A 30 24.37 -20.51 16.80
N SER A 31 24.07 -19.43 17.55
CA SER A 31 23.49 -19.47 18.89
C SER A 31 22.33 -20.49 19.04
N PRO A 32 22.34 -21.35 20.07
CA PRO A 32 21.28 -22.34 20.28
C PRO A 32 19.96 -21.67 20.67
N LYS A 33 18.83 -22.37 20.43
CA LYS A 33 17.53 -21.98 20.97
C LYS A 33 17.60 -21.87 22.50
N VAL A 34 17.02 -20.82 23.07
CA VAL A 34 16.76 -20.77 24.52
C VAL A 34 15.72 -21.84 24.83
N VAL A 35 16.13 -22.87 25.55
CA VAL A 35 15.28 -24.00 25.93
C VAL A 35 14.10 -23.48 26.75
N GLY A 36 12.88 -23.74 26.31
CA GLY A 36 11.65 -23.40 27.04
C GLY A 36 11.13 -21.96 26.91
N SER A 37 11.59 -21.17 25.92
CA SER A 37 11.05 -19.81 25.69
C SER A 37 10.53 -19.60 24.26
N ASP A 38 9.52 -18.72 24.11
CA ASP A 38 9.01 -18.24 22.81
C ASP A 38 9.96 -17.20 22.13
N HIS A 39 11.13 -16.93 22.72
CA HIS A 39 12.04 -15.93 22.21
C HIS A 39 12.75 -16.40 20.93
N ARG A 40 12.52 -15.66 19.83
CA ARG A 40 13.22 -15.87 18.55
C ARG A 40 14.72 -15.61 18.66
N ASP A 41 15.50 -16.45 18.00
CA ASP A 41 16.96 -16.42 17.86
C ASP A 41 17.48 -15.01 17.57
N ILE A 42 18.53 -14.59 18.30
CA ILE A 42 19.20 -13.29 18.15
C ILE A 42 19.68 -13.05 16.71
N ASN A 43 20.00 -14.13 16.00
CA ASN A 43 20.41 -14.10 14.61
C ASN A 43 19.23 -13.66 13.72
N VAL A 44 18.08 -14.30 13.88
CA VAL A 44 16.86 -13.93 13.13
C VAL A 44 16.43 -12.50 13.44
N ARG A 45 16.53 -12.08 14.71
CA ARG A 45 16.19 -10.70 15.12
C ARG A 45 17.15 -9.67 14.53
N SER A 46 18.45 -9.95 14.53
CA SER A 46 19.47 -9.06 13.94
C SER A 46 19.25 -8.89 12.44
N GLN A 47 18.83 -9.94 11.74
CA GLN A 47 18.49 -9.86 10.32
C GLN A 47 17.22 -9.05 10.06
N ILE A 48 16.16 -9.24 10.85
CA ILE A 48 14.91 -8.46 10.74
C ILE A 48 15.17 -6.98 11.06
N GLY A 49 15.88 -6.71 12.17
CA GLY A 49 16.27 -5.35 12.55
C GLY A 49 17.15 -4.68 11.49
N GLY A 50 18.09 -5.44 10.91
CA GLY A 50 18.89 -4.98 9.78
C GLY A 50 18.02 -4.56 8.59
N HIS A 51 17.06 -5.39 8.18
CA HIS A 51 16.13 -5.05 7.10
C HIS A 51 15.32 -3.78 7.36
N LEU A 52 14.83 -3.59 8.59
CA LEU A 52 14.08 -2.39 8.98
C LEU A 52 14.95 -1.12 8.91
N CYS A 53 16.25 -1.26 9.16
CA CYS A 53 17.22 -0.18 9.09
C CYS A 53 17.92 -0.05 7.72
N GLY A 54 17.53 -0.84 6.72
CA GLY A 54 18.17 -0.86 5.40
C GLY A 54 19.55 -1.53 5.35
N ILE A 55 19.94 -2.22 6.43
CA ILE A 55 21.25 -2.88 6.61
C ILE A 55 21.15 -4.32 6.09
N ARG A 56 22.01 -4.65 5.13
CA ARG A 56 22.10 -5.99 4.52
C ARG A 56 23.25 -6.80 5.12
N TYR A 57 23.38 -8.06 4.72
CA TYR A 57 24.43 -8.96 5.21
C TYR A 57 25.84 -8.35 5.16
N ALA A 58 26.23 -7.61 4.13
CA ALA A 58 27.57 -7.03 4.02
C ALA A 58 27.89 -5.96 5.09
N GLU A 59 26.86 -5.34 5.66
CA GLU A 59 26.98 -4.24 6.62
C GLU A 59 26.72 -4.71 8.05
N LEU A 60 25.95 -5.78 8.22
CA LEU A 60 25.60 -6.31 9.53
C LEU A 60 26.83 -6.76 10.37
N PRO A 61 27.85 -7.46 9.83
CA PRO A 61 29.08 -7.77 10.55
C PRO A 61 29.87 -6.53 10.96
N LYS A 62 29.83 -5.46 10.16
CA LYS A 62 30.50 -4.19 10.49
C LYS A 62 29.82 -3.53 11.68
N LEU A 63 28.49 -3.50 11.69
CA LEU A 63 27.70 -3.00 12.80
C LEU A 63 27.95 -3.81 14.08
N MET A 64 28.00 -5.14 13.97
CA MET A 64 28.27 -6.02 15.12
C MET A 64 29.69 -5.82 15.66
N GLY A 65 30.68 -5.69 14.76
CA GLY A 65 32.04 -5.34 15.11
C GLY A 65 32.15 -3.99 15.84
N ALA A 66 31.41 -2.97 15.39
CA ALA A 66 31.36 -1.66 16.04
C ALA A 66 30.77 -1.73 17.47
N MET A 67 29.86 -2.66 17.73
CA MET A 67 29.28 -2.90 19.05
C MET A 67 30.09 -3.88 19.91
N ASN A 68 31.25 -4.34 19.43
CA ASN A 68 32.06 -5.38 20.06
C ASN A 68 31.26 -6.68 20.30
N LEU A 69 30.36 -7.01 19.37
CA LEU A 69 29.56 -8.24 19.37
C LEU A 69 30.10 -9.24 18.35
N PRO A 70 30.07 -10.55 18.66
CA PRO A 70 30.42 -11.58 17.69
C PRO A 70 29.48 -11.53 16.48
N SER A 71 30.00 -11.78 15.28
CA SER A 71 29.17 -11.80 14.07
C SER A 71 28.09 -12.88 14.22
N PRO A 72 26.79 -12.52 14.21
CA PRO A 72 25.73 -13.43 14.61
C PRO A 72 25.44 -14.51 13.57
N ILE A 73 25.75 -14.30 12.28
CA ILE A 73 25.16 -15.11 11.21
C ILE A 73 26.16 -15.40 10.09
N GLN A 74 26.25 -16.68 9.71
CA GLN A 74 26.95 -17.11 8.51
C GLN A 74 26.12 -16.78 7.26
N GLU A 75 26.78 -16.43 6.15
CA GLU A 75 26.12 -15.99 4.91
C GLU A 75 25.06 -16.96 4.39
N GLN A 76 25.34 -18.26 4.44
CA GLN A 76 24.43 -19.30 3.96
C GLN A 76 23.12 -19.32 4.77
N ILE A 77 23.22 -19.15 6.09
CA ILE A 77 22.08 -19.11 7.01
C ILE A 77 21.30 -17.81 6.80
N TYR A 78 22.00 -16.67 6.67
CA TYR A 78 21.38 -15.39 6.36
C TYR A 78 20.56 -15.45 5.07
N SER A 79 21.14 -15.99 3.99
CA SER A 79 20.50 -16.14 2.68
C SER A 79 19.24 -17.02 2.74
N LYS A 80 19.29 -18.11 3.50
CA LYS A 80 18.12 -18.99 3.72
C LYS A 80 16.98 -18.23 4.39
N TRP A 81 17.26 -17.50 5.46
CA TRP A 81 16.25 -16.69 6.16
C TRP A 81 15.77 -15.50 5.35
N ASP A 82 16.63 -14.92 4.52
CA ASP A 82 16.30 -13.81 3.64
C ASP A 82 15.24 -14.22 2.61
N LYS A 83 15.44 -15.39 1.99
CA LYS A 83 14.45 -16.01 1.09
C LYS A 83 13.12 -16.27 1.81
N ASN A 84 13.16 -16.81 3.03
CA ASN A 84 11.95 -17.07 3.81
C ASN A 84 11.20 -15.78 4.20
N LEU A 85 11.93 -14.73 4.57
CA LEU A 85 11.37 -13.42 4.88
C LEU A 85 10.72 -12.81 3.63
N LEU A 86 11.41 -12.86 2.48
CA LEU A 86 10.89 -12.36 1.21
C LEU A 86 9.63 -13.12 0.74
N LEU A 87 9.60 -14.45 0.90
CA LEU A 87 8.40 -15.26 0.63
C LEU A 87 7.24 -14.87 1.55
N SER A 88 7.52 -14.63 2.83
CA SER A 88 6.52 -14.21 3.81
C SER A 88 5.97 -12.81 3.54
N ILE A 89 6.84 -11.87 3.16
CA ILE A 89 6.44 -10.51 2.77
C ILE A 89 5.60 -10.55 1.50
N LYS A 90 5.99 -11.35 0.49
CA LYS A 90 5.20 -11.53 -0.73
C LYS A 90 3.82 -12.12 -0.45
N SER A 91 3.75 -13.17 0.37
CA SER A 91 2.46 -13.80 0.71
C SER A 91 1.56 -12.85 1.52
N PHE A 92 2.14 -12.08 2.46
CA PHE A 92 1.43 -11.06 3.21
C PHE A 92 0.92 -9.93 2.31
N SER A 93 1.77 -9.42 1.40
CA SER A 93 1.40 -8.40 0.43
C SER A 93 0.24 -8.87 -0.45
N ASN A 94 0.30 -10.10 -0.99
CA ASN A 94 -0.78 -10.68 -1.78
C ASN A 94 -2.09 -10.78 -0.98
N ARG A 95 -2.02 -11.22 0.28
CA ARG A 95 -3.19 -11.32 1.16
C ARG A 95 -3.77 -9.93 1.48
N SER A 96 -2.91 -8.95 1.76
CA SER A 96 -3.29 -7.56 2.01
C SER A 96 -4.00 -6.95 0.80
N MET A 97 -3.41 -7.07 -0.40
CA MET A 97 -4.00 -6.60 -1.65
C MET A 97 -5.34 -7.28 -1.93
N THR A 98 -5.43 -8.60 -1.73
CA THR A 98 -6.69 -9.35 -1.90
C THR A 98 -7.77 -8.85 -0.93
N ARG A 99 -7.40 -8.60 0.33
CA ARG A 99 -8.32 -8.06 1.33
C ARG A 99 -8.81 -6.66 0.94
N ALA A 100 -7.92 -5.77 0.53
CA ALA A 100 -8.30 -4.42 0.09
C ALA A 100 -9.25 -4.46 -1.12
N VAL A 101 -9.01 -5.34 -2.11
CA VAL A 101 -9.91 -5.56 -3.24
C VAL A 101 -11.27 -6.06 -2.76
N ASN A 102 -11.31 -7.05 -1.88
CA ASN A 102 -12.56 -7.57 -1.34
C ASN A 102 -13.35 -6.51 -0.56
N GLU A 103 -12.69 -5.69 0.26
CA GLU A 103 -13.31 -4.58 0.98
C GLU A 103 -13.88 -3.55 0.01
N ALA A 104 -13.15 -3.17 -1.05
CA ALA A 104 -13.65 -2.25 -2.08
C ALA A 104 -14.84 -2.82 -2.88
N VAL A 105 -14.82 -4.13 -3.21
CA VAL A 105 -15.91 -4.81 -3.93
C VAL A 105 -17.16 -4.94 -3.04
N THR A 106 -16.97 -5.21 -1.75
CA THR A 106 -18.06 -5.39 -0.77
C THR A 106 -18.57 -4.08 -0.18
N ALA A 107 -17.90 -2.95 -0.45
CA ALA A 107 -18.34 -1.63 -0.02
C ALA A 107 -19.80 -1.40 -0.38
N ARG A 108 -20.62 -1.12 0.64
CA ARG A 108 -22.07 -0.93 0.50
C ARG A 108 -22.47 0.53 0.43
N HIS A 109 -21.58 1.41 0.85
CA HIS A 109 -21.79 2.85 0.92
C HIS A 109 -20.57 3.52 0.30
N GLY A 110 -20.78 4.66 -0.36
CA GLY A 110 -19.72 5.55 -0.81
C GLY A 110 -20.23 6.99 -0.76
N ALA A 111 -19.29 7.93 -0.77
CA ALA A 111 -19.58 9.35 -0.81
C ALA A 111 -18.63 10.00 -1.81
N ALA A 112 -19.11 11.03 -2.51
CA ALA A 112 -18.30 11.88 -3.35
C ALA A 112 -18.58 13.33 -3.00
N ALA A 113 -17.55 14.17 -3.08
CA ALA A 113 -17.65 15.60 -2.91
C ALA A 113 -17.07 16.30 -4.15
N LEU A 114 -17.73 17.36 -4.60
CA LEU A 114 -17.15 18.30 -5.55
C LEU A 114 -16.54 19.46 -4.78
N LEU A 115 -15.29 19.76 -5.13
CA LEU A 115 -14.52 20.85 -4.52
C LEU A 115 -14.23 21.91 -5.58
N SER A 116 -14.21 23.17 -5.16
CA SER A 116 -13.71 24.25 -6.00
C SER A 116 -12.19 24.12 -6.20
N CYS A 117 -11.72 24.54 -7.38
CA CYS A 117 -10.29 24.50 -7.73
C CYS A 117 -9.55 25.80 -7.35
N ASN A 118 -10.01 26.48 -6.30
CA ASN A 118 -9.38 27.71 -5.82
C ASN A 118 -8.18 27.40 -4.92
N THR A 119 -7.37 28.41 -4.59
CA THR A 119 -6.26 28.28 -3.63
C THR A 119 -6.71 27.74 -2.28
N THR A 120 -7.95 28.06 -1.87
CA THR A 120 -8.65 27.47 -0.74
C THR A 120 -9.87 26.69 -1.26
N PRO A 121 -9.78 25.36 -1.40
CA PRO A 121 -10.88 24.55 -1.91
C PRO A 121 -12.10 24.60 -0.99
N GLU A 122 -13.26 24.84 -1.57
CA GLU A 122 -14.56 24.84 -0.88
C GLU A 122 -15.41 23.68 -1.40
N VAL A 123 -16.23 23.10 -0.52
CA VAL A 123 -17.16 22.04 -0.90
C VAL A 123 -18.36 22.64 -1.63
N LEU A 124 -18.48 22.33 -2.92
CA LEU A 124 -19.58 22.76 -3.77
C LEU A 124 -20.81 21.85 -3.63
N ASP A 125 -20.58 20.54 -3.55
CA ASP A 125 -21.65 19.57 -3.42
C ASP A 125 -21.14 18.25 -2.83
N ILE A 126 -22.02 17.49 -2.18
CA ILE A 126 -21.74 16.15 -1.64
C ILE A 126 -22.89 15.22 -2.02
N GLU A 127 -22.56 14.03 -2.48
CA GLU A 127 -23.52 12.97 -2.74
C GLU A 127 -23.09 11.68 -2.04
N THR A 128 -24.01 11.08 -1.29
CA THR A 128 -23.84 9.77 -0.68
C THR A 128 -24.62 8.73 -1.47
N CYS A 129 -23.99 7.59 -1.72
CA CYS A 129 -24.57 6.48 -2.49
C CYS A 129 -24.54 5.22 -1.66
N SER A 130 -25.68 4.54 -1.54
CA SER A 130 -25.83 3.32 -0.78
C SER A 130 -26.50 2.20 -1.58
N LYS A 131 -25.94 1.00 -1.45
CA LYS A 131 -26.47 -0.27 -2.00
C LYS A 131 -27.43 -0.96 -1.04
N THR A 132 -27.43 -0.55 0.23
CA THR A 132 -28.21 -1.19 1.29
C THR A 132 -28.79 -0.14 2.24
N CYS A 133 -30.05 -0.29 2.62
CA CYS A 133 -30.61 0.48 3.73
C CYS A 133 -30.67 -0.41 4.97
N ASN A 134 -30.18 0.06 6.11
CA ASN A 134 -30.18 -0.70 7.36
C ASN A 134 -31.61 -1.05 7.81
N VAL A 135 -32.57 -0.14 7.60
CA VAL A 135 -34.00 -0.37 7.89
C VAL A 135 -34.56 -1.48 7.00
N CYS A 136 -34.30 -1.44 5.69
CA CYS A 136 -34.67 -2.52 4.77
C CYS A 136 -34.06 -3.87 5.19
N MET A 137 -32.78 -3.88 5.56
CA MET A 137 -32.09 -5.11 5.99
C MET A 137 -32.72 -5.71 7.25
N GLY A 138 -33.06 -4.87 8.24
CA GLY A 138 -33.77 -5.29 9.45
C GLY A 138 -35.17 -5.81 9.16
N ALA A 139 -35.93 -5.13 8.29
CA ALA A 139 -37.27 -5.57 7.88
C ALA A 139 -37.23 -6.93 7.17
N LEU A 140 -36.24 -7.15 6.30
CA LEU A 140 -36.04 -8.42 5.60
C LEU A 140 -35.68 -9.57 6.57
N ALA A 141 -34.98 -9.29 7.67
CA ALA A 141 -34.65 -10.30 8.67
C ALA A 141 -35.91 -10.85 9.39
N ILE A 142 -36.92 -10.01 9.63
CA ILE A 142 -38.18 -10.42 10.27
C ILE A 142 -39.23 -10.94 9.28
N LYS A 143 -38.94 -10.93 7.96
CA LYS A 143 -39.89 -11.32 6.91
C LYS A 143 -40.50 -12.71 7.11
N LYS A 144 -39.70 -13.67 7.60
CA LYS A 144 -40.15 -15.06 7.85
C LYS A 144 -41.06 -15.16 9.09
N SER A 145 -40.80 -14.36 10.12
CA SER A 145 -41.54 -14.42 11.39
C SER A 145 -42.79 -13.54 11.39
N ASN A 146 -42.73 -12.38 10.73
CA ASN A 146 -43.84 -11.44 10.65
C ASN A 146 -43.82 -10.67 9.31
N PRO A 147 -44.47 -11.23 8.26
CA PRO A 147 -44.46 -10.64 6.93
C PRO A 147 -45.27 -9.33 6.85
N ALA A 148 -46.32 -9.16 7.66
CA ALA A 148 -47.12 -7.94 7.69
C ALA A 148 -46.27 -6.75 8.17
N LYS A 149 -45.62 -6.91 9.33
CA LYS A 149 -44.72 -5.88 9.89
C LYS A 149 -43.55 -5.56 8.96
N CYS A 150 -43.02 -6.56 8.24
CA CYS A 150 -41.98 -6.35 7.22
C CYS A 150 -42.46 -5.41 6.11
N ASN A 151 -43.65 -5.66 5.54
CA ASN A 151 -44.20 -4.83 4.48
C ASN A 151 -44.53 -3.40 4.96
N ASP A 152 -45.04 -3.26 6.18
CA ASP A 152 -45.36 -1.95 6.75
C ASP A 152 -44.10 -1.09 6.93
N VAL A 153 -43.02 -1.67 7.45
CA VAL A 153 -41.73 -0.97 7.59
C VAL A 153 -41.16 -0.60 6.23
N ILE A 154 -41.18 -1.51 5.26
CA ILE A 154 -40.67 -1.23 3.90
C ILE A 154 -41.46 -0.09 3.23
N ARG A 155 -42.78 -0.02 3.42
CA ARG A 155 -43.62 1.02 2.81
C ARG A 155 -43.54 2.37 3.52
N SER A 156 -43.38 2.38 4.84
CA SER A 156 -43.42 3.62 5.64
C SER A 156 -42.08 4.33 5.76
N HIS A 157 -40.95 3.62 5.63
CA HIS A 157 -39.64 4.23 5.81
C HIS A 157 -39.16 5.00 4.57
N HIS A 158 -38.35 6.03 4.81
CA HIS A 158 -37.56 6.68 3.77
C HIS A 158 -36.33 5.81 3.46
N CYS A 159 -36.33 5.16 2.31
CA CYS A 159 -35.25 4.25 1.92
C CYS A 159 -34.01 5.01 1.45
N GLU A 160 -32.90 4.83 2.17
CA GLU A 160 -31.60 5.43 1.83
C GLU A 160 -30.84 4.68 0.71
N LYS A 161 -31.37 3.54 0.25
CA LYS A 161 -30.77 2.79 -0.87
C LYS A 161 -31.07 3.53 -2.17
N ASN A 162 -30.06 4.17 -2.73
CA ASN A 162 -30.15 4.95 -3.96
C ASN A 162 -29.23 4.43 -5.09
N TYR A 163 -28.52 3.31 -4.88
CA TYR A 163 -27.59 2.77 -5.86
C TYR A 163 -27.67 1.24 -5.99
N ASN A 164 -27.58 0.72 -7.21
CA ASN A 164 -27.77 -0.71 -7.50
C ASN A 164 -26.67 -1.34 -8.38
N LYS A 165 -25.67 -0.58 -8.83
CA LYS A 165 -24.57 -1.07 -9.69
C LYS A 165 -23.35 -1.54 -8.86
N SER A 166 -22.23 -1.84 -9.53
CA SER A 166 -21.00 -2.30 -8.87
C SER A 166 -20.42 -1.22 -7.96
N SER A 167 -19.76 -1.62 -6.87
CA SER A 167 -19.25 -0.65 -5.88
C SER A 167 -18.16 0.23 -6.47
N GLY A 168 -17.35 -0.30 -7.40
CA GLY A 168 -16.33 0.44 -8.14
C GLY A 168 -16.85 1.45 -9.16
N THR A 169 -18.16 1.69 -9.27
CA THR A 169 -18.76 2.79 -10.05
C THR A 169 -19.61 3.75 -9.19
N ILE A 170 -19.58 3.60 -7.86
CA ILE A 170 -20.31 4.47 -6.92
C ILE A 170 -19.87 5.93 -7.10
N GLU A 171 -18.57 6.19 -7.07
CA GLU A 171 -18.02 7.55 -7.16
C GLU A 171 -18.43 8.24 -8.47
N ALA A 172 -18.31 7.54 -9.59
CA ALA A 172 -18.72 8.04 -10.91
C ALA A 172 -20.22 8.37 -10.96
N HIS A 173 -21.06 7.53 -10.36
CA HIS A 173 -22.50 7.78 -10.26
C HIS A 173 -22.84 8.97 -9.36
N ALA A 174 -22.17 9.07 -8.21
CA ALA A 174 -22.35 10.19 -7.28
C ALA A 174 -21.99 11.53 -7.96
N VAL A 175 -20.87 11.58 -8.69
CA VAL A 175 -20.48 12.75 -9.49
C VAL A 175 -21.52 13.08 -10.55
N LEU A 176 -22.04 12.08 -11.27
CA LEU A 176 -23.11 12.31 -12.26
C LEU A 176 -24.35 12.96 -11.60
N ASN A 177 -24.79 12.48 -10.44
CA ASN A 177 -25.95 13.02 -9.73
C ASN A 177 -25.72 14.49 -9.35
N MET A 178 -24.54 14.82 -8.82
CA MET A 178 -24.15 16.20 -8.51
C MET A 178 -24.15 17.09 -9.76
N PHE A 179 -23.69 16.59 -10.91
CA PHE A 179 -23.74 17.32 -12.18
C PHE A 179 -25.17 17.50 -12.68
N LYS A 180 -26.03 16.49 -12.60
CA LYS A 180 -27.43 16.60 -13.06
C LYS A 180 -28.23 17.62 -12.25
N ARG A 181 -28.00 17.69 -10.93
CA ARG A 181 -28.75 18.60 -10.04
C ARG A 181 -28.15 20.00 -9.90
N SER A 182 -26.94 20.23 -10.41
CA SER A 182 -26.24 21.52 -10.25
C SER A 182 -27.05 22.69 -10.82
N VAL A 183 -27.70 22.50 -11.97
CA VAL A 183 -28.49 23.54 -12.63
C VAL A 183 -29.74 23.88 -11.83
N SER A 184 -30.48 22.88 -11.36
CA SER A 184 -31.71 23.12 -10.59
C SER A 184 -31.44 23.62 -9.18
N LYS A 185 -30.34 23.17 -8.55
CA LYS A 185 -29.99 23.50 -7.16
C LYS A 185 -29.23 24.82 -7.04
N TYR A 186 -28.34 25.12 -7.99
CA TYR A 186 -27.40 26.24 -7.91
C TYR A 186 -27.40 27.17 -9.14
N GLY A 187 -28.05 26.78 -10.24
CA GLY A 187 -28.05 27.56 -11.48
C GLY A 187 -26.71 27.58 -12.23
N ILE A 188 -25.82 26.61 -11.98
CA ILE A 188 -24.47 26.58 -12.54
C ILE A 188 -24.23 25.36 -13.45
N TYR A 189 -23.25 25.49 -14.34
CA TYR A 189 -22.74 24.41 -15.18
C TYR A 189 -21.28 24.13 -14.86
N TYR A 190 -20.95 22.87 -14.57
CA TYR A 190 -19.56 22.44 -14.47
C TYR A 190 -18.98 22.14 -15.85
N THR A 191 -18.12 23.01 -16.37
CA THR A 191 -17.55 22.88 -17.72
C THR A 191 -16.23 22.13 -17.74
N SER A 192 -15.53 22.07 -16.62
CA SER A 192 -14.26 21.36 -16.47
C SER A 192 -14.12 20.80 -15.06
N TYR A 193 -13.42 19.68 -14.91
CA TYR A 193 -13.09 19.12 -13.61
C TYR A 193 -11.69 18.50 -13.62
N VAL A 194 -11.03 18.53 -12.47
CA VAL A 194 -9.78 17.80 -12.24
C VAL A 194 -10.14 16.42 -11.73
N GLY A 195 -9.59 15.38 -12.33
CA GLY A 195 -9.83 14.01 -11.92
C GLY A 195 -8.58 13.15 -12.01
N ASP A 196 -8.61 12.07 -11.23
CA ASP A 196 -7.66 10.96 -11.34
C ASP A 196 -7.61 10.43 -12.79
N GLY A 197 -6.51 9.79 -13.17
CA GLY A 197 -6.38 9.03 -14.41
C GLY A 197 -7.52 8.03 -14.66
N ASP A 198 -8.29 7.63 -13.64
CA ASP A 198 -9.48 6.79 -13.79
C ASP A 198 -10.52 7.37 -14.77
N SER A 199 -10.87 6.57 -15.78
CA SER A 199 -11.70 6.99 -16.92
C SER A 199 -13.20 6.90 -16.67
N LYS A 200 -13.63 6.15 -15.64
CA LYS A 200 -15.06 5.82 -15.41
C LYS A 200 -15.95 7.05 -15.25
N THR A 201 -15.51 8.04 -14.49
CA THR A 201 -16.26 9.30 -14.26
C THR A 201 -16.37 10.12 -15.55
N PHE A 202 -15.33 10.13 -16.37
CA PHE A 202 -15.38 10.84 -17.65
C PHE A 202 -16.32 10.15 -18.63
N THR A 203 -16.24 8.82 -18.70
CA THR A 203 -17.11 8.01 -19.57
C THR A 203 -18.58 8.21 -19.20
N ILE A 204 -18.94 8.17 -17.91
CA ILE A 204 -20.34 8.34 -17.50
C ILE A 204 -20.85 9.76 -17.79
N LEU A 205 -20.05 10.80 -17.54
CA LEU A 205 -20.42 12.19 -17.83
C LEU A 205 -20.56 12.44 -19.34
N SER A 206 -19.72 11.80 -20.15
CA SER A 206 -19.78 11.91 -21.61
C SER A 206 -20.99 11.20 -22.21
N ASN A 207 -21.36 10.03 -21.66
CA ASN A 207 -22.48 9.24 -22.17
C ASN A 207 -23.84 9.81 -21.73
N GLU A 208 -23.94 10.28 -20.48
CA GLU A 208 -25.20 10.76 -19.91
C GLU A 208 -25.48 12.24 -20.24
N THR A 209 -24.45 12.98 -20.67
CA THR A 209 -24.54 14.39 -21.10
C THR A 209 -25.43 15.23 -20.17
N PRO A 210 -25.05 15.44 -18.89
CA PRO A 210 -25.91 16.13 -17.92
C PRO A 210 -26.26 17.57 -18.34
N TYR A 211 -25.49 18.13 -19.28
CA TYR A 211 -25.70 19.47 -19.84
C TYR A 211 -25.86 19.37 -21.37
N PRO A 212 -27.10 19.48 -21.91
CA PRO A 212 -27.34 19.42 -23.34
C PRO A 212 -26.51 20.45 -24.12
N GLY A 213 -25.80 19.99 -25.17
CA GLY A 213 -24.98 20.83 -26.03
C GLY A 213 -23.69 21.39 -25.39
N LYS A 214 -23.32 20.94 -24.18
CA LYS A 214 -22.07 21.36 -23.52
C LYS A 214 -21.12 20.18 -23.36
N VAL A 215 -19.85 20.42 -23.68
CA VAL A 215 -18.77 19.44 -23.51
C VAL A 215 -18.08 19.68 -22.17
N ILE A 216 -18.02 18.64 -21.33
CA ILE A 216 -17.29 18.66 -20.06
C ILE A 216 -15.84 18.25 -20.33
N LYS A 217 -14.88 19.09 -19.94
CA LYS A 217 -13.46 18.80 -20.09
C LYS A 217 -12.89 18.14 -18.83
N LYS A 218 -12.21 17.00 -19.01
CA LYS A 218 -11.40 16.40 -17.94
C LYS A 218 -9.99 16.97 -17.98
N ILE A 219 -9.52 17.44 -16.83
CA ILE A 219 -8.13 17.84 -16.59
C ILE A 219 -7.50 16.74 -15.73
N GLU A 220 -6.30 16.28 -16.11
CA GLU A 220 -5.55 15.29 -15.33
C GLU A 220 -5.00 15.92 -14.06
N ASP A 221 -5.07 15.21 -12.93
CA ASP A 221 -4.46 15.68 -11.69
C ASP A 221 -2.92 15.67 -11.74
N LEU A 222 -2.29 16.47 -10.87
CA LEU A 222 -0.82 16.62 -10.81
C LEU A 222 -0.10 15.31 -10.46
N ASN A 223 -0.73 14.44 -9.68
CA ASN A 223 -0.13 13.19 -9.23
C ASN A 223 -0.03 12.19 -10.39
N HIS A 224 -1.10 12.04 -11.16
CA HIS A 224 -1.19 11.21 -12.35
C HIS A 224 -0.32 11.78 -13.47
N PHE A 225 -0.33 13.10 -13.66
CA PHE A 225 0.59 13.76 -14.56
C PHE A 225 2.06 13.42 -14.22
N SER A 226 2.46 13.57 -12.96
CA SER A 226 3.82 13.27 -12.51
C SER A 226 4.19 11.80 -12.67
N LYS A 227 3.29 10.87 -12.34
CA LYS A 227 3.47 9.43 -12.55
C LYS A 227 3.63 9.11 -14.04
N ARG A 228 2.83 9.73 -14.90
CA ARG A 228 2.88 9.56 -16.35
C ARG A 228 4.21 10.06 -16.92
N MET A 229 4.66 11.24 -16.52
CA MET A 229 5.97 11.78 -16.89
C MET A 229 7.11 10.87 -16.44
N LYS A 230 7.11 10.43 -15.17
CA LYS A 230 8.09 9.48 -14.65
C LYS A 230 8.13 8.20 -15.48
N ARG A 231 6.98 7.60 -15.79
CA ARG A 231 6.90 6.38 -16.59
C ARG A 231 7.45 6.58 -18.00
N GLN A 232 7.22 7.74 -18.63
CA GLN A 232 7.79 8.05 -19.94
C GLN A 232 9.31 8.16 -19.87
N LEU A 233 9.85 8.84 -18.85
CA LEU A 233 11.29 8.93 -18.62
C LEU A 233 11.93 7.55 -18.38
N GLU A 234 11.32 6.71 -17.53
CA GLU A 234 11.80 5.34 -17.30
C GLU A 234 11.72 4.45 -18.55
N THR A 235 10.74 4.68 -19.42
CA THR A 235 10.64 3.97 -20.70
C THR A 235 11.76 4.40 -21.64
N LYS A 236 12.00 5.71 -21.76
CA LYS A 236 13.13 6.24 -22.52
C LYS A 236 14.47 5.75 -21.96
N LYS A 237 14.66 5.78 -20.64
CA LYS A 237 15.85 5.25 -19.98
C LYS A 237 16.12 3.80 -20.41
N ARG A 238 15.10 2.94 -20.38
CA ARG A 238 15.22 1.53 -20.81
C ARG A 238 15.51 1.35 -22.30
N GLU A 239 14.98 2.22 -23.16
CA GLU A 239 15.31 2.24 -24.59
C GLU A 239 16.80 2.60 -24.81
N TYR A 240 17.26 3.64 -24.11
CA TYR A 240 18.62 4.15 -24.22
C TYR A 240 19.68 3.33 -23.47
N GLU A 241 19.30 2.57 -22.44
CA GLU A 241 20.20 1.62 -21.74
C GLU A 241 20.80 0.57 -22.70
N ARG A 242 20.12 0.31 -23.82
CA ARG A 242 20.57 -0.64 -24.87
C ARG A 242 21.42 0.02 -25.96
N GLN A 243 21.56 1.35 -25.93
CA GLN A 243 22.34 2.10 -26.91
C GLN A 243 23.67 2.52 -26.27
N THR A 244 24.74 2.35 -27.04
CA THR A 244 26.01 2.98 -26.72
C THR A 244 25.97 4.43 -27.18
N LEU A 245 26.44 5.34 -26.34
CA LEU A 245 26.65 6.73 -26.73
C LEU A 245 27.89 6.81 -27.64
N SER A 246 28.20 7.99 -28.17
CA SER A 246 29.36 8.23 -29.05
C SER A 246 30.72 7.89 -28.43
N ASP A 247 30.76 7.61 -27.13
CA ASP A 247 31.92 7.15 -26.38
C ASP A 247 31.97 5.62 -26.18
N ASP A 248 31.16 4.87 -26.94
CA ASP A 248 30.97 3.42 -26.88
C ASP A 248 30.52 2.88 -25.50
N LYS A 249 30.02 3.75 -24.62
CA LYS A 249 29.59 3.39 -23.26
C LYS A 249 28.08 3.53 -23.09
N THR A 250 27.49 2.71 -22.24
CA THR A 250 26.05 2.71 -21.93
C THR A 250 25.65 3.83 -20.98
N ILE A 251 24.39 4.26 -21.02
CA ILE A 251 23.89 5.39 -20.21
C ILE A 251 23.99 5.17 -18.69
N GLY A 252 24.04 3.91 -18.21
CA GLY A 252 24.20 3.58 -16.80
C GLY A 252 25.67 3.51 -16.36
N GLY A 253 25.96 3.86 -15.10
CA GLY A 253 27.30 3.73 -14.50
C GLY A 253 27.65 4.83 -13.51
N LYS A 254 28.74 4.65 -12.76
CA LYS A 254 29.26 5.66 -11.82
C LYS A 254 29.56 6.95 -12.59
N SER A 255 29.04 8.09 -12.12
CA SER A 255 29.11 9.40 -12.81
C SER A 255 28.26 9.54 -14.09
N ARG A 256 27.25 8.68 -14.29
CA ARG A 256 26.22 8.83 -15.34
C ARG A 256 24.82 8.93 -14.71
N LEU A 257 23.79 9.18 -15.52
CA LEU A 257 22.38 9.28 -15.09
C LEU A 257 21.91 7.94 -14.50
N SER A 258 22.08 7.77 -13.19
CA SER A 258 21.55 6.65 -12.39
C SER A 258 20.10 6.88 -12.02
#